data_AF-A0A847PTQ2-F1
#
_entry.id   AF-A0A847PTQ2-F1
#
_cell.length_a   1.000
_cell.length_b   1.000
_cell.length_c   1.000
_cell.angle_alpha   90.00
_cell.angle_beta   90.00
_cell.angle_gamma   90.00
#
_symmetry.space_group_name_H-M   'P 1'
#
loop_
_entity.id
_entity.type
_entity.pdbx_description
1 polymer ?
#
loop_
_entity_poly.entity_id
_entity_poly.type
_entity_poly.pdbx_seq_one_letter_code
_entity_poly.pdbx_strand_id
1 'polypeptide(L)'
;MHKTLNLEELIASKQLEKLKSGESGDIDVDMEIEELYDLIIPPGTVVSIIYDIVEEFGLEPVTRKIFVGVANSEERELLALRGPLEKVQAAEKFLYEEMKDWIENP
;
A
#
# COMPACT_ATOMS: atom_id res chain seq x y z
N MET A 1 17.01 -20.12 -3.65
CA MET A 1 15.87 -20.19 -2.71
C MET A 1 14.82 -19.25 -3.24
N HIS A 2 13.66 -19.75 -3.67
CA HIS A 2 12.53 -18.88 -4.00
C HIS A 2 11.99 -18.36 -2.67
N LYS A 3 12.21 -17.08 -2.39
CA LYS A 3 11.63 -16.43 -1.20
C LYS A 3 10.16 -16.22 -1.52
N THR A 4 9.26 -16.89 -0.79
CA THR A 4 7.82 -16.65 -0.92
C THR A 4 7.55 -15.22 -0.47
N LEU A 5 6.88 -14.42 -1.31
CA LEU A 5 6.48 -13.06 -0.96
C LEU A 5 5.42 -13.11 0.15
N ASN A 6 5.58 -12.32 1.20
CA ASN A 6 4.72 -12.28 2.38
C ASN A 6 4.43 -10.83 2.79
N LEU A 7 3.15 -10.46 2.73
CA LEU A 7 2.70 -9.11 3.02
C LEU A 7 3.00 -8.65 4.46
N GLU A 8 2.92 -9.54 5.44
CA GLU A 8 3.26 -9.20 6.83
C GLU A 8 4.75 -8.85 6.96
N GLU A 9 5.61 -9.59 6.27
CA GLU A 9 7.04 -9.31 6.22
C GLU A 9 7.33 -7.98 5.51
N LEU A 10 6.60 -7.66 4.43
CA LEU A 10 6.73 -6.39 3.71
C LEU A 10 6.35 -5.19 4.59
N ILE A 11 5.22 -5.28 5.31
CA ILE A 11 4.79 -4.24 6.23
C ILE A 11 5.85 -4.04 7.32
N ALA A 12 6.30 -5.13 7.96
CA ALA A 12 7.29 -5.06 9.01
C ALA A 12 8.63 -4.49 8.51
N SER A 13 9.06 -4.83 7.29
CA SER A 13 10.31 -4.31 6.73
C SER A 13 10.22 -2.81 6.44
N LYS A 14 9.13 -2.33 5.82
CA LYS A 14 8.98 -0.89 5.52
C LYS A 14 8.81 -0.05 6.79
N GLN A 15 8.12 -0.56 7.81
CA GLN A 15 8.06 0.10 9.12
C GLN A 15 9.44 0.21 9.78
N LEU A 16 10.26 -0.85 9.70
CA LEU A 16 11.62 -0.83 10.23
C LEU A 16 12.53 0.13 9.46
N GLU A 17 12.38 0.24 8.14
CA GLU A 17 13.09 1.21 7.31
C GLU A 17 12.76 2.65 7.73
N LYS A 18 11.48 2.96 7.92
CA LYS A 18 11.02 4.28 8.39
C LYS A 18 11.53 4.64 9.78
N LEU A 19 11.58 3.68 10.71
CA LEU A 19 12.17 3.89 12.04
C LEU A 19 13.67 4.18 11.99
N LYS A 20 14.38 3.58 11.02
CA LYS A 20 15.83 3.77 10.84
C LYS A 20 16.17 5.07 10.09
N SER A 21 15.29 5.56 9.22
CA SER A 21 15.51 6.83 8.50
C SER A 21 15.36 8.06 9.38
N GLY A 22 14.86 7.91 10.63
CA GLY A 22 14.76 9.01 11.56
C GLY A 22 13.61 9.98 11.25
N GLU A 23 12.67 9.59 10.37
CA GLU A 23 11.39 10.27 10.18
C GLU A 23 10.48 10.07 11.41
N SER A 24 10.98 10.47 12.58
CA SER A 24 10.13 10.81 13.71
C SER A 24 9.60 12.19 13.38
N GLY A 25 8.28 12.34 13.24
CA GLY A 25 7.66 13.63 12.96
C GLY A 25 8.04 14.64 14.05
N ASP A 26 9.08 15.42 13.80
CA ASP A 26 9.40 16.60 14.56
C ASP A 26 8.24 17.58 14.32
N ILE A 27 7.47 17.86 15.37
CA ILE A 27 6.35 18.80 15.31
C ILE A 27 6.93 20.22 15.21
N ASP A 28 7.34 20.61 14.01
CA ASP A 28 7.51 22.01 13.66
C ASP A 28 6.12 22.64 13.53
N VAL A 29 5.86 23.65 14.36
CA VAL A 29 4.53 24.23 14.64
C VAL A 29 3.99 25.10 13.48
N ASP A 30 4.52 24.94 12.28
CA ASP A 30 4.11 25.62 11.03
C ASP A 30 3.99 24.66 9.82
N MET A 31 3.94 23.34 10.05
CA MET A 31 3.90 22.34 8.99
C MET A 31 2.52 22.28 8.31
N GLU A 32 2.49 22.53 7.01
CA GLU A 32 1.46 22.00 6.11
C GLU A 32 1.24 20.53 6.51
N ILE A 33 0.04 20.19 6.97
CA ILE A 33 -0.33 18.80 7.25
C ILE A 33 -0.13 18.06 5.93
N GLU A 34 0.87 17.20 5.87
CA GLU A 34 1.18 16.46 4.64
C GLU A 34 -0.07 15.65 4.26
N GLU A 35 -0.70 16.03 3.14
CA GLU A 35 -1.93 15.41 2.67
C GLU A 35 -1.58 14.04 2.06
N LEU A 36 -1.70 13.00 2.91
CA LEU A 36 -1.48 11.61 2.52
C LEU A 36 -2.79 10.92 2.15
N TYR A 37 -2.71 10.06 1.15
CA TYR A 37 -3.83 9.33 0.59
C TYR A 37 -3.56 7.83 0.64
N ASP A 38 -4.62 7.05 0.74
CA ASP A 38 -4.57 5.60 0.83
C ASP A 38 -5.08 4.98 -0.49
N LEU A 39 -4.24 4.21 -1.17
CA LEU A 39 -4.69 3.29 -2.22
C LEU A 39 -5.16 1.98 -1.57
N ILE A 40 -6.46 1.72 -1.58
CA ILE A 40 -7.01 0.47 -1.04
C ILE A 40 -6.70 -0.68 -2.01
N ILE A 41 -6.04 -1.72 -1.52
CA ILE A 41 -5.71 -2.89 -2.34
C ILE A 41 -6.88 -3.88 -2.29
N PRO A 42 -7.52 -4.19 -3.44
CA PRO A 42 -8.61 -5.14 -3.48
C PRO A 42 -8.17 -6.54 -3.04
N PRO A 43 -9.02 -7.30 -2.32
CA PRO A 43 -8.78 -8.72 -2.07
C PRO A 43 -8.57 -9.49 -3.38
N GLY A 44 -7.56 -10.37 -3.41
CA GLY A 44 -7.22 -11.17 -4.59
C GLY A 44 -6.22 -10.51 -5.55
N THR A 45 -5.73 -9.30 -5.24
CA THR A 45 -4.60 -8.69 -5.94
C THR A 45 -3.36 -9.59 -5.83
N VAL A 46 -2.65 -9.80 -6.95
CA VAL A 46 -1.45 -10.65 -7.00
C VAL A 46 -0.35 -10.04 -6.14
N VAL A 47 0.27 -10.85 -5.28
CA VAL A 47 1.23 -10.35 -4.27
C VAL A 47 2.44 -9.67 -4.91
N SER A 48 2.95 -10.15 -6.05
CA SER A 48 4.08 -9.52 -6.73
C SER A 48 3.78 -8.08 -7.15
N ILE A 49 2.61 -7.82 -7.72
CA ILE A 49 2.18 -6.47 -8.11
C ILE A 49 2.18 -5.52 -6.91
N ILE A 50 1.77 -6.01 -5.72
CA ILE A 50 1.79 -5.21 -4.49
C ILE A 50 3.23 -4.83 -4.10
N TYR A 51 4.17 -5.76 -4.21
CA TYR A 51 5.59 -5.49 -3.94
C TYR A 51 6.16 -4.48 -4.93
N ASP A 52 5.86 -4.63 -6.22
CA ASP A 52 6.32 -3.73 -7.27
C ASP A 52 5.81 -2.31 -7.00
N ILE A 53 4.54 -2.14 -6.63
CA ILE A 53 4.00 -0.81 -6.28
C ILE A 53 4.73 -0.19 -5.08
N VAL A 54 4.95 -0.98 -4.03
CA VAL A 54 5.61 -0.47 -2.81
C VAL A 54 7.04 -0.01 -3.11
N GLU A 55 7.79 -0.76 -3.92
CA GLU A 55 9.17 -0.42 -4.26
C GLU A 55 9.27 0.70 -5.30
N GLU A 56 8.45 0.68 -6.36
CA GLU A 56 8.52 1.65 -7.46
C GLU A 56 8.01 3.05 -7.06
N PHE A 57 6.92 3.10 -6.29
CA PHE A 57 6.29 4.37 -5.91
C PHE A 57 6.70 4.83 -4.51
N GLY A 58 7.28 3.95 -3.69
CA GLY A 58 7.66 4.24 -2.31
C GLY A 58 6.44 4.51 -1.42
N LEU A 59 5.35 3.76 -1.64
CA LEU A 59 4.14 3.86 -0.81
C LEU A 59 4.29 3.01 0.44
N GLU A 60 3.79 3.51 1.57
CA GLU A 60 3.84 2.84 2.86
C GLU A 60 2.68 1.82 2.98
N PRO A 61 2.96 0.51 3.11
CA PRO A 61 1.92 -0.48 3.31
C PRO A 61 1.38 -0.40 4.75
N VAL A 62 0.07 -0.22 4.88
CA VAL A 62 -0.64 -0.06 6.16
C VAL A 62 -1.92 -0.88 6.17
N THR A 63 -2.40 -1.27 7.35
CA THR A 63 -3.70 -1.92 7.51
C THR A 63 -4.76 -0.89 7.90
N ARG A 64 -5.94 -1.00 7.28
CA ARG A 64 -7.11 -0.15 7.55
C ARG A 64 -8.30 -1.01 7.88
N LYS A 65 -8.94 -0.74 9.01
CA LYS A 65 -10.21 -1.35 9.37
C LYS A 65 -11.34 -0.58 8.69
N ILE A 66 -11.91 -1.15 7.63
CA ILE A 66 -12.93 -0.50 6.80
C ILE A 66 -14.16 -1.40 6.72
N PHE A 67 -15.34 -0.80 6.73
CA PHE A 67 -16.58 -1.52 6.49
C PHE A 67 -16.72 -1.87 5.01
N VAL A 68 -16.82 -3.17 4.71
CA VAL A 68 -16.93 -3.65 3.32
C VAL A 68 -18.35 -4.14 3.11
N GLY A 69 -19.11 -3.46 2.25
CA GLY A 69 -20.51 -3.78 1.95
C GLY A 69 -20.71 -5.02 1.06
N VAL A 70 -19.72 -5.91 0.95
CA VAL A 70 -19.76 -7.07 0.06
C VAL A 70 -19.89 -8.34 0.91
N ALA A 71 -21.02 -9.05 0.77
CA ALA A 71 -21.37 -10.29 1.45
C ALA A 71 -21.26 -10.22 2.99
N ASN A 72 -22.36 -9.76 3.61
CA ASN A 72 -22.49 -9.41 5.03
C ASN A 72 -21.66 -8.18 5.41
N SER A 73 -22.39 -7.12 5.68
CA SER A 73 -21.94 -5.83 6.21
C SER A 73 -21.09 -5.98 7.48
N GLU A 74 -19.79 -6.25 7.32
CA GLU A 74 -18.82 -6.47 8.38
C GLU A 74 -17.60 -5.55 8.20
N GLU A 75 -17.01 -5.12 9.32
CA GLU A 75 -15.69 -4.48 9.29
C GLU A 75 -14.62 -5.51 8.95
N ARG A 76 -13.78 -5.20 7.96
CA ARG A 76 -12.62 -6.02 7.59
C ARG A 76 -11.34 -5.19 7.64
N GLU A 77 -10.25 -5.87 7.96
CA GLU A 77 -8.91 -5.29 7.81
C GLU A 77 -8.48 -5.45 6.35
N LEU A 78 -8.22 -4.31 5.71
CA LEU A 78 -7.75 -4.22 4.33
C LEU A 78 -6.33 -3.66 4.31
N LEU A 79 -5.55 -4.12 3.33
CA LEU A 79 -4.29 -3.47 2.99
C LEU A 79 -4.58 -2.16 2.26
N ALA A 80 -3.87 -1.10 2.65
CA ALA A 80 -3.78 0.14 1.91
C ALA A 80 -2.31 0.51 1.72
N LEU A 81 -2.01 1.19 0.61
CA LEU A 81 -0.69 1.75 0.33
C LEU A 81 -0.79 3.27 0.43
N ARG A 82 -0.12 3.85 1.43
CA ARG A 82 -0.23 5.26 1.81
C ARG A 82 0.90 6.09 1.19
N GLY A 83 0.56 7.26 0.66
CA GLY A 83 1.57 8.25 0.22
C GLY A 83 0.97 9.54 -0.35
N PRO A 84 1.80 10.40 -0.94
CA PRO A 84 1.35 11.61 -1.62
C PRO A 84 0.40 11.30 -2.79
N LEU A 85 -0.58 12.20 -3.04
CA LEU A 85 -1.64 11.99 -4.03
C LEU A 85 -1.13 11.60 -5.42
N GLU A 86 -0.11 12.30 -5.94
CA GLU A 86 0.47 12.05 -7.26
C GLU A 86 0.98 10.60 -7.40
N LYS A 87 1.68 10.12 -6.36
CA LYS A 87 2.22 8.76 -6.32
C LYS A 87 1.11 7.73 -6.19
N VAL A 88 0.10 8.01 -5.37
CA VAL A 88 -1.07 7.15 -5.18
C VAL A 88 -1.84 6.98 -6.48
N GLN A 89 -2.05 8.06 -7.24
CA GLN A 89 -2.73 8.00 -8.55
C GLN A 89 -1.90 7.28 -9.61
N ALA A 90 -0.58 7.48 -9.62
CA ALA A 90 0.31 6.74 -10.52
C ALA A 90 0.29 5.23 -10.21
N ALA A 91 0.35 4.87 -8.92
CA ALA A 91 0.24 3.50 -8.46
C ALA A 91 -1.13 2.87 -8.74
N GLU A 92 -2.23 3.61 -8.62
CA GLU A 92 -3.58 3.15 -8.97
C GLU A 92 -3.64 2.75 -10.46
N LYS A 93 -3.10 3.59 -11.33
CA LYS A 93 -3.05 3.31 -12.76
C LYS A 93 -2.20 2.07 -13.06
N PHE A 94 -1.02 1.98 -12.47
CA PHE A 94 -0.13 0.81 -12.60
C PHE A 94 -0.81 -0.47 -12.13
N LEU A 95 -1.45 -0.45 -10.94
CA LEU A 95 -2.19 -1.57 -10.38
C LEU A 95 -3.25 -2.08 -11.36
N TYR A 96 -4.02 -1.18 -11.97
CA TYR A 96 -5.05 -1.55 -12.93
C TYR A 96 -4.45 -2.19 -14.19
N GLU A 97 -3.38 -1.62 -14.74
CA GLU A 97 -2.70 -2.12 -15.95
C GLU A 97 -2.09 -3.51 -15.72
N GLU A 98 -1.36 -3.71 -14.63
CA GLU A 98 -0.74 -5.00 -14.29
C GLU A 98 -1.79 -6.08 -13.98
N MET A 99 -2.86 -5.73 -13.24
CA MET A 99 -3.94 -6.68 -12.98
C MET A 99 -4.68 -7.07 -14.25
N LYS A 100 -4.85 -6.13 -15.19
CA LYS A 100 -5.43 -6.42 -16.49
C LYS A 100 -4.53 -7.34 -17.31
N ASP A 101 -3.23 -7.03 -17.36
CA ASP A 101 -2.26 -7.87 -18.07
C ASP A 101 -2.23 -9.29 -17.49
N TRP A 102 -2.22 -9.43 -16.16
CA TRP A 102 -2.30 -10.73 -15.49
C TRP A 102 -3.53 -11.55 -15.86
N ILE A 103 -4.68 -10.90 -16.09
CA ILE A 103 -5.92 -11.57 -16.51
C ILE A 103 -5.84 -11.97 -18.00
N GLU A 104 -5.26 -11.12 -18.85
CA GLU A 104 -5.20 -11.33 -20.30
C GLU A 104 -4.03 -12.26 -20.70
N ASN A 105 -2.94 -12.29 -19.93
CA ASN A 105 -1.68 -13.00 -20.17
C ASN A 105 -1.16 -13.73 -18.90
N PRO A 106 -1.88 -14.74 -18.38
CA PRO A 106 -1.56 -15.42 -17.11
C PRO A 106 -0.34 -16.36 -17.15
#